data_AF-A0A7S2QU66-F1
#
_entry.id   AF-A0A7S2QU66-F1
#
_cell.length_a   1.000
_cell.length_b   1.000
_cell.length_c   1.000
_cell.angle_alpha   90.00
_cell.angle_beta   90.00
_cell.angle_gamma   90.00
#
_symmetry.space_group_name_H-M   'P 1'
#
loop_
_entity.id
_entity.type
_entity.pdbx_description
1 polymer ?
#
loop_
_entity_poly.entity_id
_entity_poly.type
_entity_poly.pdbx_seq_one_letter_code
_entity_poly.pdbx_strand_id
1 'polypeptide(L)'
;MVSSLAILGAALICILLALHGSDAHTVEVNITMPEYNVQRPDTYLCTTIELPLKPHKLVAVLPQAKMDVVHHILLFGCPTPARMPEPGKPPPVWECVGGNTCAQGGNIIYGWGRNAPALALPDGVGYSVGAGSTIQYIVVQVHYLEQRPANDSSGVTLQLQPHPVPFAAGLLSYAAGFEIPPKRNSYLVDNECCYQGHQPLITFAMRVHTHKLGRRVYLRRETWDHSGIEELGGRDPQLPQAFAPLTSSIIWPGDRLKATCDFDSSEATGVTRVGNTHNDEMCNLYLMVYGWHPNIVMCAGMYLVGDKTPGVMPTEGKFVADPSPFWTPPPPGADVVDSLNDVTSVATSADGSIWALYRGSRHWTDDSFDSHNVLKQPTPIPEPVLVRLHPDTGRVQAALAGDMLYMPHMVTPDNYGHLWVADVGLHQVLKLSQQGALLLAVGTPLKPGAGKDSFCKPTQVAVLRDGSFLVADGYCNSRIVKFDKEGKYLAEAAFKNGQVVHSLLVDECQDLVYVVSRENGMVRSFRLSTLQEQRVWDLKKYGRVWSLRMGPYSTVLALAWEVGQ
;
A
#
# COMPACT_ATOMS: atom_id res chain seq x y z
N MET A 1 51.55 -5.23 56.44
CA MET A 1 52.28 -6.53 56.58
C MET A 1 51.45 -7.55 55.81
N VAL A 2 51.80 -7.87 54.55
CA VAL A 2 52.48 -9.14 54.12
C VAL A 2 51.69 -10.35 54.65
N SER A 3 51.03 -11.22 53.87
CA SER A 3 51.46 -12.08 52.72
C SER A 3 50.19 -12.75 52.12
N SER A 4 49.91 -12.79 50.81
CA SER A 4 50.52 -13.59 49.71
C SER A 4 50.22 -15.10 49.73
N LEU A 5 49.39 -15.57 48.77
CA LEU A 5 49.44 -16.86 48.04
C LEU A 5 48.35 -16.75 46.92
N ALA A 6 48.60 -16.51 45.61
CA ALA A 6 49.36 -17.24 44.57
C ALA A 6 48.76 -18.65 44.30
N ILE A 7 48.40 -19.16 43.10
CA ILE A 7 48.54 -18.86 41.65
C ILE A 7 47.56 -19.81 40.89
N LEU A 8 47.34 -19.54 39.59
CA LEU A 8 46.85 -20.38 38.45
C LEU A 8 45.45 -20.00 37.94
N GLY A 9 45.22 -19.55 36.71
CA GLY A 9 46.08 -19.30 35.55
C GLY A 9 45.24 -19.17 34.27
N ALA A 10 45.67 -18.30 33.34
CA ALA A 10 45.35 -18.23 31.90
C ALA A 10 43.89 -17.91 31.48
N ALA A 11 43.56 -17.06 30.50
CA ALA A 11 44.31 -16.20 29.61
C ALA A 11 43.36 -15.04 29.19
N LEU A 12 43.79 -13.79 29.38
CA LEU A 12 43.08 -12.61 28.90
C LEU A 12 43.53 -12.35 27.45
N ILE A 13 42.78 -12.87 26.49
CA ILE A 13 42.96 -12.50 25.09
C ILE A 13 42.30 -11.13 24.90
N CYS A 14 43.13 -10.09 24.78
CA CYS A 14 42.78 -8.86 24.09
C CYS A 14 42.33 -9.21 22.66
N ILE A 15 41.03 -9.15 22.38
CA ILE A 15 40.56 -8.92 21.02
C ILE A 15 39.96 -7.53 20.99
N LEU A 16 40.68 -6.69 20.26
CA LEU A 16 40.31 -5.39 19.72
C LEU A 16 38.80 -5.27 19.46
N LEU A 17 38.21 -4.25 20.08
CA LEU A 17 37.13 -3.47 19.48
C LEU A 17 37.64 -2.89 18.16
N ALA A 18 37.35 -3.58 17.06
CA ALA A 18 37.46 -3.07 15.71
C ALA A 18 36.22 -3.50 14.92
N LEU A 19 35.38 -2.50 14.62
CA LEU A 19 34.63 -2.37 13.37
C LEU A 19 33.82 -3.60 12.92
N HIS A 20 32.56 -3.69 13.36
CA HIS A 20 31.51 -4.21 12.47
C HIS A 20 30.85 -3.04 11.75
N GLY A 21 31.64 -2.34 10.91
CA GLY A 21 31.08 -1.69 9.75
C GLY A 21 30.91 -2.78 8.70
N SER A 22 29.70 -3.32 8.55
CA SER A 22 29.41 -4.18 7.40
C SER A 22 29.57 -3.33 6.15
N ASP A 23 30.59 -3.62 5.35
CA ASP A 23 30.79 -3.08 4.00
C ASP A 23 29.56 -3.38 3.13
N ALA A 24 28.56 -2.52 3.19
CA ALA A 24 27.53 -2.44 2.17
C ALA A 24 28.17 -1.65 1.02
N HIS A 25 28.83 -2.36 0.09
CA HIS A 25 29.37 -1.73 -1.11
C HIS A 25 28.23 -1.11 -1.92
N THR A 26 28.03 0.20 -1.77
CA THR A 26 27.18 1.02 -2.63
C THR A 26 27.79 1.05 -4.03
N VAL A 27 26.99 0.74 -5.04
CA VAL A 27 27.37 0.85 -6.46
C VAL A 27 27.01 2.25 -6.92
N GLU A 28 28.00 3.03 -7.33
CA GLU A 28 27.78 4.35 -7.91
C GLU A 28 27.67 4.26 -9.43
N VAL A 29 26.60 4.82 -9.98
CA VAL A 29 26.42 4.97 -11.43
C VAL A 29 26.44 6.45 -11.74
N ASN A 30 27.54 6.92 -12.34
CA ASN A 30 27.69 8.31 -12.75
C ASN A 30 27.23 8.52 -14.20
N ILE A 31 26.38 9.52 -14.42
CA ILE A 31 25.88 9.89 -15.74
C ILE A 31 26.01 11.38 -15.93
N THR A 32 26.80 11.76 -16.92
CA THR A 32 26.84 13.10 -17.49
C THR A 32 26.10 13.10 -18.82
N MET A 33 25.40 14.20 -19.14
CA MET A 33 24.73 14.35 -20.42
C MET A 33 25.77 14.19 -21.56
N PRO A 34 25.64 13.19 -22.46
CA PRO A 34 26.59 13.03 -23.56
C PRO A 34 26.59 14.24 -24.49
N GLU A 35 27.66 14.40 -25.28
CA GLU A 35 27.76 15.51 -26.24
C GLU A 35 26.58 15.48 -27.23
N TYR A 36 25.89 16.62 -27.33
CA TYR A 36 24.77 16.78 -28.25
C TYR A 36 24.68 18.26 -28.65
N ASN A 37 24.79 18.51 -29.95
CA ASN A 37 24.93 19.87 -30.46
C ASN A 37 23.56 20.57 -30.53
N VAL A 38 23.31 21.49 -29.59
CA VAL A 38 22.15 22.39 -29.62
C VAL A 38 22.60 23.83 -29.52
N GLN A 39 22.14 24.64 -30.46
CA GLN A 39 22.59 26.03 -30.64
C GLN A 39 21.60 27.05 -30.07
N ARG A 40 20.51 26.62 -29.43
CA ARG A 40 19.46 27.50 -28.90
C ARG A 40 19.31 27.37 -27.37
N PRO A 41 18.96 28.46 -26.66
CA PRO A 41 18.58 28.39 -25.24
C PRO A 41 17.27 27.62 -25.03
N ASP A 42 16.86 27.43 -23.77
CA ASP A 42 15.60 26.76 -23.37
C ASP A 42 15.44 25.36 -24.00
N THR A 43 16.45 24.51 -23.81
CA THR A 43 16.51 23.16 -24.40
C THR A 43 16.41 22.08 -23.33
N TYR A 44 15.61 21.05 -23.61
CA TYR A 44 15.43 19.87 -22.76
C TYR A 44 16.07 18.67 -23.41
N LEU A 45 17.21 18.24 -22.88
CA LEU A 45 17.91 17.05 -23.36
C LEU A 45 17.64 15.87 -22.44
N CYS A 46 17.43 14.69 -23.03
CA CYS A 46 17.32 13.44 -22.31
C CYS A 46 18.42 12.47 -22.69
N THR A 47 18.81 11.64 -21.74
CA THR A 47 19.64 10.45 -21.97
C THR A 47 19.16 9.28 -21.12
N THR A 48 19.45 8.06 -21.58
CA THR A 48 19.01 6.82 -20.92
C THR A 48 20.16 6.19 -20.16
N ILE A 49 19.85 5.74 -18.94
CA ILE A 49 20.72 4.96 -18.06
C ILE A 49 20.27 3.51 -18.10
N GLU A 50 21.17 2.62 -18.47
CA GLU A 50 21.01 1.18 -18.28
C GLU A 50 21.37 0.84 -16.82
N LEU A 51 20.42 0.23 -16.12
CA LEU A 51 20.64 -0.20 -14.75
C LEU A 51 21.36 -1.56 -14.70
N PRO A 52 22.12 -1.86 -13.64
CA PRO A 52 22.75 -3.17 -13.49
C PRO A 52 21.75 -4.33 -13.60
N LEU A 53 22.18 -5.47 -14.14
CA LEU A 53 21.35 -6.66 -14.41
C LEU A 53 20.76 -7.34 -13.16
N LYS A 54 21.13 -6.91 -11.94
CA LYS A 54 20.61 -7.46 -10.68
C LYS A 54 19.62 -6.49 -10.04
N PRO A 55 18.68 -6.98 -9.19
CA PRO A 55 17.82 -6.10 -8.41
C PRO A 55 18.67 -5.21 -7.48
N HIS A 56 18.38 -3.91 -7.46
CA HIS A 56 19.05 -2.93 -6.59
C HIS A 56 18.04 -1.97 -5.97
N LYS A 57 18.52 -1.19 -4.98
CA LYS A 57 17.80 -0.09 -4.35
C LYS A 57 18.49 1.24 -4.66
N LEU A 58 17.78 2.17 -5.30
CA LEU A 58 18.25 3.56 -5.45
C LEU A 58 18.04 4.28 -4.13
N VAL A 59 19.13 4.61 -3.43
CA VAL A 59 19.11 5.18 -2.07
C VAL A 59 19.57 6.64 -2.01
N ALA A 60 20.24 7.14 -3.05
CA ALA A 60 20.52 8.57 -3.17
C ALA A 60 20.73 8.98 -4.64
N VAL A 61 20.49 10.27 -4.92
CA VAL A 61 20.80 10.93 -6.19
C VAL A 61 21.63 12.17 -5.88
N LEU A 62 22.85 12.22 -6.39
CA LEU A 62 23.78 13.32 -6.21
C LEU A 62 23.84 14.15 -7.50
N PRO A 63 23.24 15.35 -7.55
CA PRO A 63 23.26 16.19 -8.74
C PRO A 63 24.65 16.80 -8.95
N GLN A 64 25.12 16.77 -10.19
CA GLN A 64 26.36 17.40 -10.63
C GLN A 64 26.03 18.35 -11.77
N ALA A 65 25.64 19.58 -11.45
CA ALA A 65 25.16 20.54 -12.44
C ALA A 65 26.07 21.78 -12.51
N LYS A 66 26.36 22.22 -13.73
CA LYS A 66 26.93 23.55 -13.98
C LYS A 66 25.86 24.61 -13.77
N MET A 67 25.94 25.26 -12.61
CA MET A 67 24.93 26.17 -12.10
C MET A 67 24.68 27.39 -12.99
N ASP A 68 25.60 27.76 -13.87
CA ASP A 68 25.49 28.86 -14.82
C ASP A 68 24.55 28.54 -15.99
N VAL A 69 24.39 27.26 -16.37
CA VAL A 69 23.67 26.85 -17.58
C VAL A 69 22.49 25.91 -17.35
N VAL A 70 22.55 25.07 -16.31
CA VAL A 70 21.46 24.12 -16.00
C VAL A 70 20.43 24.77 -15.08
N HIS A 71 19.16 24.70 -15.50
CA HIS A 71 18.04 25.19 -14.72
C HIS A 71 17.48 24.12 -13.77
N HIS A 72 17.29 22.89 -14.26
CA HIS A 72 16.88 21.75 -13.45
C HIS A 72 17.26 20.40 -14.08
N ILE A 73 17.25 19.36 -13.26
CA ILE A 73 17.46 17.96 -13.65
C ILE A 73 16.30 17.12 -13.11
N LEU A 74 15.66 16.32 -13.95
CA LEU A 74 14.62 15.36 -13.57
C LEU A 74 15.05 13.94 -13.92
N LEU A 75 14.73 12.97 -13.06
CA LEU A 75 14.92 11.55 -13.34
C LEU A 75 13.56 10.89 -13.47
N PHE A 76 13.41 10.06 -14.49
CA PHE A 76 12.23 9.25 -14.74
C PHE A 76 12.59 7.77 -14.64
N GLY A 77 11.85 7.01 -13.84
CA GLY A 77 11.95 5.56 -13.83
C GLY A 77 11.06 4.98 -14.90
N CYS A 78 11.63 4.30 -15.90
CA CYS A 78 10.90 3.74 -17.05
C CYS A 78 11.01 2.21 -17.09
N PRO A 79 9.93 1.49 -17.44
CA PRO A 79 10.01 0.14 -17.98
C PRO A 79 10.73 0.11 -19.34
N THR A 80 10.37 1.06 -20.21
CA THR A 80 10.98 1.22 -21.54
C THR A 80 11.20 2.71 -21.84
N PRO A 81 12.44 3.15 -22.07
CA PRO A 81 12.77 4.54 -22.40
C PRO A 81 12.29 4.90 -23.82
N ALA A 82 12.15 6.20 -24.11
CA ALA A 82 11.81 6.65 -25.47
C ALA A 82 12.90 6.29 -26.51
N ARG A 83 14.16 6.23 -26.06
CA ARG A 83 15.30 5.77 -26.84
C ARG A 83 16.07 4.69 -26.07
N MET A 84 16.11 3.49 -26.64
CA MET A 84 16.85 2.36 -26.08
C MET A 84 18.36 2.59 -26.21
N PRO A 85 19.16 2.20 -25.21
CA PRO A 85 20.61 2.10 -25.38
C PRO A 85 20.96 0.96 -26.35
N GLU A 86 22.07 1.12 -27.08
CA GLU A 86 22.59 0.09 -27.98
C GLU A 86 23.91 -0.48 -27.43
N PRO A 87 24.08 -1.82 -27.38
CA PRO A 87 25.30 -2.43 -26.87
C PRO A 87 26.55 -1.90 -27.57
N GLY A 88 27.54 -1.46 -26.79
CA GLY A 88 28.81 -0.94 -27.30
C GLY A 88 28.76 0.48 -27.89
N LYS A 89 27.63 1.19 -27.79
CA LYS A 89 27.51 2.60 -28.20
C LYS A 89 27.35 3.53 -27.00
N PRO A 90 27.70 4.82 -27.13
CA PRO A 90 27.37 5.83 -26.12
C PRO A 90 25.87 5.90 -25.84
N PRO A 91 25.46 6.31 -24.63
CA PRO A 91 24.05 6.51 -24.30
C PRO A 91 23.36 7.44 -25.31
N PRO A 92 22.12 7.13 -25.74
CA PRO A 92 21.40 7.97 -26.67
C PRO A 92 21.11 9.34 -26.05
N VAL A 93 21.10 10.38 -26.88
CA VAL A 93 20.68 11.73 -26.49
C VAL A 93 19.64 12.25 -27.47
N TRP A 94 18.58 12.87 -26.96
CA TRP A 94 17.54 13.47 -27.77
C TRP A 94 16.87 14.65 -27.05
N GLU A 95 16.18 15.49 -27.81
CA GLU A 95 15.30 16.52 -27.25
C GLU A 95 13.96 15.90 -26.80
N CYS A 96 13.56 16.12 -25.55
CA CYS A 96 12.50 15.33 -24.90
C CYS A 96 11.35 16.14 -24.28
N VAL A 97 11.00 17.27 -24.86
CA VAL A 97 9.84 18.09 -24.44
C VAL A 97 8.53 17.30 -24.59
N GLY A 98 7.56 17.52 -23.69
CA GLY A 98 6.16 17.10 -23.88
C GLY A 98 5.88 15.60 -23.70
N GLY A 99 6.66 14.90 -22.87
CA GLY A 99 6.37 13.50 -22.49
C GLY A 99 7.13 12.44 -23.30
N ASN A 100 8.08 12.85 -24.15
CA ASN A 100 8.96 11.94 -24.89
C ASN A 100 10.15 11.42 -24.05
N THR A 101 9.91 11.08 -22.77
CA THR A 101 10.94 10.59 -21.84
C THR A 101 10.95 9.06 -21.81
N CYS A 102 9.80 8.44 -21.52
CA CYS A 102 9.59 7.00 -21.56
C CYS A 102 8.62 6.61 -22.70
N ALA A 103 8.87 5.49 -23.38
CA ALA A 103 7.97 4.97 -24.41
C ALA A 103 6.73 4.27 -23.82
N GLN A 104 6.90 3.61 -22.67
CA GLN A 104 5.83 2.86 -22.01
C GLN A 104 5.91 3.00 -20.51
N GLY A 105 4.94 3.72 -19.95
CA GLY A 105 4.92 3.95 -18.51
C GLY A 105 6.12 4.74 -18.05
N GLY A 106 6.04 5.29 -16.85
CA GLY A 106 7.12 6.11 -16.34
C GLY A 106 6.61 7.22 -15.47
N ASN A 107 7.30 7.44 -14.37
CA ASN A 107 7.05 8.60 -13.52
C ASN A 107 8.39 9.24 -13.17
N ILE A 108 8.31 10.53 -12.85
CA ILE A 108 9.39 11.22 -12.17
C ILE A 108 9.70 10.46 -10.87
N ILE A 109 10.96 10.22 -10.56
CA ILE A 109 11.40 9.58 -9.31
C ILE A 109 12.33 10.49 -8.50
N TYR A 110 12.83 11.55 -9.14
CA TYR A 110 13.65 12.58 -8.51
C TYR A 110 13.63 13.86 -9.35
N GLY A 111 13.86 14.99 -8.71
CA GLY A 111 13.94 16.30 -9.36
C GLY A 111 14.79 17.26 -8.54
N TRP A 112 15.78 17.87 -9.19
CA TRP A 112 16.67 18.88 -8.64
C TRP A 112 16.53 20.17 -9.45
N GLY A 113 16.63 21.32 -8.77
CA GLY A 113 16.54 22.64 -9.38
C GLY A 113 17.74 23.49 -9.00
N ARG A 114 18.02 24.52 -9.80
CA ARG A 114 19.09 25.48 -9.54
C ARG A 114 19.00 26.00 -8.10
N ASN A 115 20.09 25.88 -7.35
CA ASN A 115 20.27 26.30 -5.96
C ASN A 115 19.48 25.45 -4.93
N ALA A 116 18.88 24.34 -5.34
CA ALA A 116 18.29 23.38 -4.41
C ALA A 116 19.36 22.46 -3.81
N PRO A 117 19.28 22.12 -2.51
CA PRO A 117 20.12 21.08 -1.93
C PRO A 117 19.82 19.73 -2.59
N ALA A 118 20.78 18.81 -2.55
CA ALA A 118 20.54 17.41 -2.93
C ALA A 118 19.52 16.79 -1.96
N LEU A 119 18.62 15.96 -2.47
CA LEU A 119 17.69 15.20 -1.64
C LEU A 119 18.22 13.77 -1.46
N ALA A 120 18.74 13.48 -0.26
CA ALA A 120 18.99 12.12 0.17
C ALA A 120 17.66 11.47 0.58
N LEU A 121 17.49 10.17 0.28
CA LEU A 121 16.35 9.42 0.80
C LEU A 121 16.61 9.13 2.30
N PRO A 122 15.56 8.94 3.11
CA PRO A 122 15.74 8.57 4.51
C PRO A 122 16.52 7.25 4.67
N ASP A 123 17.18 7.08 5.81
CA ASP A 123 17.92 5.85 6.10
C ASP A 123 17.04 4.60 5.98
N GLY A 124 17.51 3.58 5.26
CA GLY A 124 16.76 2.34 5.04
C GLY A 124 15.61 2.46 4.03
N VAL A 125 15.56 3.54 3.24
CA VAL A 125 14.55 3.76 2.18
C VAL A 125 15.22 3.76 0.81
N GLY A 126 14.59 3.12 -0.18
CA GLY A 126 15.07 3.15 -1.56
C GLY A 126 14.06 2.70 -2.61
N TYR A 127 14.17 3.24 -3.83
CA TYR A 127 13.35 2.78 -4.96
C TYR A 127 13.87 1.43 -5.47
N SER A 128 12.97 0.47 -5.68
CA SER A 128 13.33 -0.80 -6.34
C SER A 128 13.64 -0.55 -7.82
N VAL A 129 14.86 -0.89 -8.26
CA VAL A 129 15.34 -0.68 -9.64
C VAL A 129 16.04 -1.92 -10.19
N GLY A 130 16.13 -2.05 -11.51
CA GLY A 130 16.76 -3.18 -12.19
C GLY A 130 15.85 -4.42 -12.27
N ALA A 131 16.43 -5.60 -12.48
CA ALA A 131 15.70 -6.84 -12.75
C ALA A 131 14.56 -7.10 -11.74
N GLY A 132 13.37 -7.46 -12.24
CA GLY A 132 12.19 -7.75 -11.42
C GLY A 132 11.42 -6.53 -10.90
N SER A 133 11.89 -5.30 -11.15
CA SER A 133 11.16 -4.06 -10.85
C SER A 133 10.46 -3.49 -12.08
N THR A 134 9.62 -2.46 -11.94
CA THR A 134 9.10 -1.70 -13.09
C THR A 134 10.04 -0.58 -13.55
N ILE A 135 11.12 -0.30 -12.81
CA ILE A 135 12.16 0.66 -13.20
C ILE A 135 13.34 -0.12 -13.77
N GLN A 136 13.24 -0.49 -15.05
CA GLN A 136 14.32 -1.17 -15.77
C GLN A 136 15.37 -0.17 -16.28
N TYR A 137 14.95 1.06 -16.56
CA TYR A 137 15.80 2.14 -17.04
C TYR A 137 15.52 3.42 -16.25
N ILE A 138 16.53 4.28 -16.16
CA ILE A 138 16.34 5.65 -15.69
C ILE A 138 16.61 6.59 -16.86
N VAL A 139 15.69 7.52 -17.13
CA VAL A 139 15.91 8.59 -18.10
C VAL A 139 16.21 9.88 -17.34
N VAL A 140 17.36 10.49 -17.62
CA VAL A 140 17.76 11.78 -17.07
C VAL A 140 17.38 12.86 -18.06
N GLN A 141 16.56 13.81 -17.63
CA GLN A 141 16.25 15.03 -18.37
C GLN A 141 16.99 16.20 -17.74
N VAL A 142 17.72 16.96 -18.55
CA VAL A 142 18.40 18.20 -18.14
C VAL A 142 17.80 19.35 -18.95
N HIS A 143 17.33 20.36 -18.24
CA HIS A 143 16.87 21.61 -18.84
C HIS A 143 17.99 22.65 -18.78
N TYR A 144 18.47 23.06 -19.95
CA TYR A 144 19.42 24.13 -20.15
C TYR A 144 18.68 25.43 -20.46
N LEU A 145 18.76 26.41 -19.56
CA LEU A 145 18.16 27.73 -19.79
C LEU A 145 18.96 28.51 -20.82
N GLU A 146 20.29 28.45 -20.71
CA GLU A 146 21.23 29.06 -21.64
C GLU A 146 21.75 28.05 -22.67
N GLN A 147 22.44 28.52 -23.70
CA GLN A 147 23.08 27.64 -24.67
C GLN A 147 24.08 26.70 -23.97
N ARG A 148 23.96 25.39 -24.22
CA ARG A 148 24.84 24.38 -23.63
C ARG A 148 26.30 24.59 -24.07
N PRO A 149 27.26 24.78 -23.14
CA PRO A 149 28.67 24.86 -23.46
C PRO A 149 29.22 23.53 -24.00
N ALA A 150 30.20 23.58 -24.90
CA ALA A 150 30.82 22.38 -25.47
C ALA A 150 31.48 21.47 -24.40
N ASN A 151 31.91 22.02 -23.27
CA ASN A 151 32.53 21.27 -22.18
C ASN A 151 31.57 20.98 -21.01
N ASP A 152 30.25 21.03 -21.23
CA ASP A 152 29.27 20.73 -20.19
C ASP A 152 29.25 19.24 -19.83
N SER A 153 29.50 18.97 -18.55
CA SER A 153 29.50 17.65 -17.94
C SER A 153 28.38 17.51 -16.91
N SER A 154 27.28 18.26 -17.09
CA SER A 154 26.17 18.25 -16.14
C SER A 154 25.44 16.90 -16.15
N GLY A 155 24.98 16.46 -14.98
CA GLY A 155 24.39 15.15 -14.81
C GLY A 155 24.09 14.78 -13.36
N VAL A 156 24.07 13.48 -13.07
CA VAL A 156 23.79 12.93 -11.74
C VAL A 156 24.64 11.69 -11.47
N THR A 157 24.96 11.48 -10.20
CA THR A 157 25.46 10.19 -9.70
C THR A 157 24.35 9.50 -8.92
N LEU A 158 24.03 8.27 -9.29
CA LEU A 158 23.09 7.41 -8.59
C LEU A 158 23.86 6.54 -7.59
N GLN A 159 23.35 6.44 -6.37
CA GLN A 159 23.85 5.48 -5.38
C GLN A 159 22.89 4.31 -5.26
N LEU A 160 23.36 3.12 -5.66
CA LEU A 160 22.60 1.89 -5.67
C LEU A 160 23.10 0.93 -4.58
N GLN A 161 22.19 0.30 -3.84
CA GLN A 161 22.51 -0.77 -2.91
C GLN A 161 22.09 -2.14 -3.47
N PRO A 162 22.96 -3.16 -3.46
CA PRO A 162 22.62 -4.51 -3.92
C PRO A 162 21.71 -5.29 -2.98
N HIS A 163 21.67 -4.90 -1.70
CA HIS A 163 20.90 -5.60 -0.66
C HIS A 163 19.53 -4.94 -0.43
N PRO A 164 18.55 -5.69 0.11
CA PRO A 164 17.27 -5.13 0.50
C PRO A 164 17.46 -4.03 1.55
N VAL A 165 16.75 -2.91 1.36
CA VAL A 165 16.52 -1.93 2.42
C VAL A 165 15.17 -2.24 3.10
N PRO A 166 14.99 -1.90 4.39
CA PRO A 166 13.75 -2.17 5.11
C PRO A 166 12.49 -1.60 4.46
N PHE A 167 12.59 -0.45 3.79
CA PHE A 167 11.44 0.25 3.22
C PHE A 167 11.63 0.57 1.73
N ALA A 168 10.59 0.33 0.95
CA ALA A 168 10.53 0.80 -0.42
C ALA A 168 10.06 2.26 -0.45
N ALA A 169 10.71 3.07 -1.30
CA ALA A 169 10.23 4.40 -1.66
C ALA A 169 9.12 4.30 -2.72
N GLY A 170 8.18 5.23 -2.66
CA GLY A 170 7.08 5.39 -3.60
C GLY A 170 6.79 6.86 -3.88
N LEU A 171 5.86 7.11 -4.81
CA LEU A 171 5.45 8.44 -5.20
C LEU A 171 3.93 8.50 -5.37
N LEU A 172 3.27 9.40 -4.64
CA LEU A 172 1.87 9.75 -4.92
C LEU A 172 1.85 10.96 -5.85
N SER A 173 1.28 10.79 -7.04
CA SER A 173 1.26 11.83 -8.08
C SER A 173 -0.17 12.36 -8.24
N TYR A 174 -0.35 13.67 -8.14
CA TYR A 174 -1.63 14.33 -8.34
C TYR A 174 -1.56 15.14 -9.64
N ALA A 175 -2.53 14.97 -10.52
CA ALA A 175 -2.72 15.77 -11.72
C ALA A 175 -4.22 16.05 -11.94
N ALA A 176 -4.61 17.27 -12.27
CA ALA A 176 -6.02 17.60 -12.49
C ALA A 176 -6.27 18.02 -13.95
N GLY A 177 -7.40 17.62 -14.52
CA GLY A 177 -7.95 18.22 -15.73
C GLY A 177 -8.88 19.38 -15.35
N PHE A 178 -8.68 20.57 -15.91
CA PHE A 178 -9.45 21.78 -15.58
C PHE A 178 -9.35 22.85 -16.66
N GLU A 179 -10.19 23.88 -16.52
CA GLU A 179 -10.11 25.14 -17.26
C GLU A 179 -10.15 26.31 -16.26
N ILE A 180 -9.32 27.33 -16.49
CA ILE A 180 -9.24 28.54 -15.65
C ILE A 180 -9.89 29.70 -16.41
N PRO A 181 -11.00 30.27 -15.92
CA PRO A 181 -11.58 31.49 -16.48
C PRO A 181 -10.62 32.69 -16.35
N PRO A 182 -10.62 33.65 -17.29
CA PRO A 182 -9.83 34.87 -17.15
C PRO A 182 -10.38 35.77 -16.04
N LYS A 183 -9.56 36.75 -15.62
CA LYS A 183 -9.95 37.82 -14.68
C LYS A 183 -10.31 37.31 -13.27
N ARG A 184 -9.58 36.31 -12.76
CA ARG A 184 -9.70 35.83 -11.38
C ARG A 184 -8.40 36.07 -10.61
N ASN A 185 -8.48 36.74 -9.46
CA ASN A 185 -7.31 36.92 -8.58
C ASN A 185 -6.92 35.64 -7.83
N SER A 186 -7.87 34.70 -7.72
CA SER A 186 -7.67 33.34 -7.19
C SER A 186 -8.71 32.41 -7.81
N TYR A 187 -8.26 31.23 -8.20
CA TYR A 187 -9.08 30.15 -8.73
C TYR A 187 -8.49 28.82 -8.27
N LEU A 188 -9.24 28.10 -7.43
CA LEU A 188 -8.79 26.85 -6.84
C LEU A 188 -9.15 25.67 -7.73
N VAL A 189 -8.16 24.82 -8.00
CA VAL A 189 -8.33 23.53 -8.64
C VAL A 189 -8.01 22.46 -7.62
N ASP A 190 -8.97 21.57 -7.39
CA ASP A 190 -8.87 20.50 -6.41
C ASP A 190 -8.72 19.14 -7.09
N ASN A 191 -7.92 18.27 -6.49
CA ASN A 191 -7.76 16.88 -6.87
C ASN A 191 -7.67 16.01 -5.62
N GLU A 192 -8.59 15.07 -5.46
CA GLU A 192 -8.73 14.29 -4.24
C GLU A 192 -8.72 12.78 -4.53
N CYS A 193 -7.98 12.04 -3.70
CA CYS A 193 -8.00 10.59 -3.70
C CYS A 193 -8.00 10.02 -2.29
N CYS A 194 -8.70 8.91 -2.11
CA CYS A 194 -8.64 8.09 -0.90
C CYS A 194 -7.46 7.11 -1.03
N TYR A 195 -6.62 7.02 -0.02
CA TYR A 195 -5.45 6.14 -0.07
C TYR A 195 -5.86 4.68 0.13
N GLN A 196 -5.89 3.87 -0.94
CA GLN A 196 -6.33 2.46 -0.86
C GLN A 196 -5.22 1.44 -0.53
N GLY A 197 -4.06 1.88 -0.03
CA GLY A 197 -3.03 0.92 0.40
C GLY A 197 -3.48 0.08 1.59
N HIS A 198 -2.84 -1.07 1.78
CA HIS A 198 -3.11 -1.97 2.90
C HIS A 198 -2.17 -1.72 4.11
N GLN A 199 -1.25 -0.76 3.98
CA GLN A 199 -0.27 -0.39 5.00
C GLN A 199 -0.15 1.14 5.07
N PRO A 200 0.22 1.70 6.22
CA PRO A 200 0.52 3.13 6.31
C PRO A 200 1.73 3.52 5.47
N LEU A 201 1.71 4.75 4.98
CA LEU A 201 2.84 5.41 4.31
C LEU A 201 3.41 6.51 5.18
N ILE A 202 4.70 6.78 5.05
CA ILE A 202 5.35 7.91 5.71
C ILE A 202 5.82 8.90 4.64
N THR A 203 5.42 10.16 4.76
CA THR A 203 5.86 11.24 3.86
C THR A 203 7.27 11.70 4.20
N PHE A 204 8.03 12.12 3.19
CA PHE A 204 9.36 12.70 3.44
C PHE A 204 9.77 13.84 2.50
N ALA A 205 9.18 13.94 1.30
CA ALA A 205 9.45 15.08 0.43
C ALA A 205 8.28 15.38 -0.50
N MET A 206 8.21 16.63 -0.98
CA MET A 206 7.22 17.05 -1.97
C MET A 206 7.81 17.93 -3.08
N ARG A 207 7.27 17.75 -4.28
CA ARG A 207 7.47 18.63 -5.44
C ARG A 207 6.11 19.11 -5.93
N VAL A 208 6.05 20.38 -6.30
CA VAL A 208 4.86 20.97 -6.93
C VAL A 208 5.24 21.49 -8.32
N HIS A 209 4.28 21.51 -9.24
CA HIS A 209 4.48 22.03 -10.59
C HIS A 209 3.21 22.68 -11.12
N THR A 210 3.38 23.93 -11.57
CA THR A 210 2.44 24.72 -12.37
C THR A 210 3.25 25.52 -13.39
N HIS A 211 2.56 26.19 -14.30
CA HIS A 211 3.10 27.24 -15.14
C HIS A 211 2.89 28.61 -14.48
N LYS A 212 2.71 29.67 -15.28
CA LYS A 212 2.78 31.08 -14.87
C LYS A 212 1.68 31.53 -13.90
N LEU A 213 0.49 30.91 -13.95
CA LEU A 213 -0.66 31.38 -13.16
C LEU A 213 -0.61 30.85 -11.72
N GLY A 214 0.08 29.74 -11.46
CA GLY A 214 0.13 29.15 -10.13
C GLY A 214 0.74 30.08 -9.07
N ARG A 215 0.13 30.10 -7.89
CA ARG A 215 0.57 30.90 -6.72
C ARG A 215 0.86 30.02 -5.51
N ARG A 216 0.11 28.93 -5.34
CA ARG A 216 0.34 27.97 -4.26
C ARG A 216 -0.19 26.61 -4.66
N VAL A 217 0.54 25.57 -4.29
CA VAL A 217 0.07 24.19 -4.39
C VAL A 217 0.28 23.53 -3.04
N TYR A 218 -0.76 22.91 -2.49
CA TYR A 218 -0.73 22.35 -1.14
C TYR A 218 -1.55 21.07 -1.04
N LEU A 219 -1.19 20.21 -0.08
CA LEU A 219 -1.83 18.94 0.19
C LEU A 219 -2.53 18.99 1.54
N ARG A 220 -3.84 18.72 1.55
CA ARG A 220 -4.60 18.48 2.76
C ARG A 220 -4.92 17.00 2.92
N ARG A 221 -4.98 16.55 4.15
CA ARG A 221 -5.50 15.25 4.54
C ARG A 221 -6.77 15.46 5.36
N GLU A 222 -7.85 14.81 4.96
CA GLU A 222 -8.91 14.42 5.89
C GLU A 222 -8.60 13.02 6.42
N THR A 223 -8.56 12.90 7.74
CA THR A 223 -8.26 11.60 8.38
C THR A 223 -9.35 10.59 8.06
N TRP A 224 -8.96 9.32 7.98
CA TRP A 224 -9.86 8.25 7.63
C TRP A 224 -11.10 8.09 8.52
N ASP A 225 -11.01 8.56 9.77
CA ASP A 225 -12.08 8.56 10.75
C ASP A 225 -12.91 9.86 10.73
N HIS A 226 -12.64 10.76 9.78
CA HIS A 226 -13.25 12.08 9.63
C HIS A 226 -13.10 12.97 10.88
N SER A 227 -12.12 12.68 11.75
CA SER A 227 -11.90 13.46 12.98
C SER A 227 -11.28 14.83 12.72
N GLY A 228 -10.63 15.04 11.58
CA GLY A 228 -10.09 16.35 11.23
C GLY A 228 -9.50 16.47 9.84
N ILE A 229 -9.23 17.73 9.47
CA ILE A 229 -8.53 18.10 8.24
C ILE A 229 -7.26 18.86 8.62
N GLU A 230 -6.12 18.45 8.05
CA GLU A 230 -4.83 19.13 8.23
C GLU A 230 -4.11 19.36 6.90
N GLU A 231 -3.25 20.38 6.83
CA GLU A 231 -2.35 20.58 5.70
C GLU A 231 -1.04 19.83 5.97
N LEU A 232 -0.71 18.85 5.11
CA LEU A 232 0.53 18.08 5.20
C LEU A 232 1.74 18.85 4.66
N GLY A 233 1.49 19.81 3.76
CA GLY A 233 2.50 20.73 3.26
C GLY A 233 2.02 21.49 2.03
N GLY A 234 2.72 22.57 1.70
CA GLY A 234 2.42 23.41 0.55
C GLY A 234 3.60 24.26 0.14
N ARG A 235 3.65 24.63 -1.14
CA ARG A 235 4.76 25.37 -1.74
C ARG A 235 4.27 26.36 -2.80
N ASP A 236 5.06 27.41 -3.00
CA ASP A 236 4.93 28.30 -4.15
C ASP A 236 5.56 27.61 -5.38
N PRO A 237 4.79 27.34 -6.44
CA PRO A 237 5.30 26.68 -7.63
C PRO A 237 6.18 27.59 -8.51
N GLN A 238 6.26 28.90 -8.24
CA GLN A 238 7.17 29.81 -8.95
C GLN A 238 8.61 29.77 -8.39
N LEU A 239 8.82 29.14 -7.23
CA LEU A 239 10.15 28.82 -6.70
C LEU A 239 10.75 27.61 -7.42
N PRO A 240 12.07 27.33 -7.28
CA PRO A 240 12.69 26.15 -7.88
C PRO A 240 11.91 24.87 -7.56
N GLN A 241 11.34 24.26 -8.60
CA GLN A 241 10.42 23.13 -8.52
C GLN A 241 11.16 21.78 -8.33
N ALA A 242 12.10 21.74 -7.39
CA ALA A 242 12.76 20.53 -6.91
C ALA A 242 11.91 19.84 -5.85
N PHE A 243 12.15 18.54 -5.61
CA PHE A 243 11.65 17.93 -4.38
C PHE A 243 12.33 18.60 -3.18
N ALA A 244 11.54 19.04 -2.20
CA ALA A 244 12.07 19.47 -0.91
C ALA A 244 11.56 18.58 0.21
N PRO A 245 12.34 18.46 1.30
CA PRO A 245 11.92 17.77 2.50
C PRO A 245 10.59 18.29 3.03
N LEU A 246 9.79 17.39 3.59
CA LEU A 246 8.52 17.65 4.24
C LEU A 246 8.55 17.07 5.65
N THR A 247 7.87 17.70 6.61
CA THR A 247 7.68 17.13 7.95
C THR A 247 6.98 15.78 7.81
N SER A 248 7.60 14.72 8.29
CA SER A 248 7.05 13.37 8.14
C SER A 248 5.70 13.22 8.82
N SER A 249 4.73 12.76 8.05
CA SER A 249 3.38 12.42 8.49
C SER A 249 3.04 11.01 8.04
N ILE A 250 2.27 10.30 8.85
CA ILE A 250 1.78 8.94 8.53
C ILE A 250 0.45 9.07 7.80
N ILE A 251 0.39 8.64 6.55
CA ILE A 251 -0.85 8.48 5.78
C ILE A 251 -1.37 7.06 6.03
N TRP A 252 -2.52 6.94 6.66
CA TRP A 252 -3.17 5.67 6.91
C TRP A 252 -4.01 5.25 5.71
N PRO A 253 -4.14 3.92 5.45
CA PRO A 253 -5.18 3.39 4.57
C PRO A 253 -6.47 4.17 4.79
N GLY A 254 -7.09 4.64 3.71
CA GLY A 254 -8.31 5.42 3.49
C GLY A 254 -8.38 6.83 4.07
N ASP A 255 -7.24 7.42 4.45
CA ASP A 255 -7.13 8.88 4.50
C ASP A 255 -7.50 9.47 3.13
N ARG A 256 -8.23 10.60 3.11
CA ARG A 256 -8.54 11.34 1.88
C ARG A 256 -7.54 12.46 1.72
N LEU A 257 -6.78 12.40 0.63
CA LEU A 257 -5.70 13.32 0.33
C LEU A 257 -6.14 14.22 -0.82
N LYS A 258 -6.18 15.53 -0.54
CA LYS A 258 -6.65 16.57 -1.45
C LYS A 258 -5.52 17.53 -1.78
N ALA A 259 -5.02 17.45 -3.01
CA ALA A 259 -4.11 18.44 -3.56
C ALA A 259 -4.92 19.62 -4.13
N THR A 260 -4.56 20.84 -3.75
CA THR A 260 -5.19 22.07 -4.24
C THR A 260 -4.13 22.96 -4.88
N CYS A 261 -4.39 23.42 -6.11
CA CYS A 261 -3.63 24.48 -6.78
C CYS A 261 -4.43 25.78 -6.79
N ASP A 262 -3.81 26.87 -6.39
CA ASP A 262 -4.35 28.22 -6.45
C ASP A 262 -3.71 28.98 -7.62
N PHE A 263 -4.55 29.48 -8.53
CA PHE A 263 -4.15 30.19 -9.73
C PHE A 263 -4.64 31.64 -9.73
N ASP A 264 -3.80 32.53 -10.23
CA ASP A 264 -4.12 33.93 -10.46
C ASP A 264 -4.13 34.21 -11.97
N SER A 265 -5.34 34.40 -12.52
CA SER A 265 -5.63 34.69 -13.91
C SER A 265 -6.09 36.14 -14.13
N SER A 266 -5.81 37.05 -13.18
CA SER A 266 -6.20 38.47 -13.24
C SER A 266 -5.76 39.16 -14.55
N GLU A 267 -4.56 38.82 -15.03
CA GLU A 267 -3.98 39.34 -16.27
C GLU A 267 -4.38 38.55 -17.53
N ALA A 268 -5.00 37.38 -17.38
CA ALA A 268 -5.41 36.57 -18.54
C ALA A 268 -6.55 37.25 -19.31
N THR A 269 -6.48 37.19 -20.64
CA THR A 269 -7.51 37.73 -21.56
C THR A 269 -8.47 36.68 -22.08
N GLY A 270 -8.10 35.39 -21.99
CA GLY A 270 -8.90 34.25 -22.41
C GLY A 270 -8.84 33.10 -21.39
N VAL A 271 -9.60 32.04 -21.66
CA VAL A 271 -9.58 30.82 -20.82
C VAL A 271 -8.23 30.11 -20.98
N THR A 272 -7.58 29.81 -19.86
CA THR A 272 -6.37 28.99 -19.83
C THR A 272 -6.75 27.53 -19.59
N ARG A 273 -6.24 26.62 -20.42
CA ARG A 273 -6.54 25.18 -20.38
C ARG A 273 -5.35 24.40 -19.85
N VAL A 274 -5.59 23.15 -19.44
CA VAL A 274 -4.49 22.22 -19.13
C VAL A 274 -3.70 21.87 -20.39
N GLY A 275 -2.37 21.88 -20.29
CA GLY A 275 -1.48 21.54 -21.40
C GLY A 275 0.01 21.66 -21.06
N ASN A 276 0.87 21.35 -22.03
CA ASN A 276 2.33 21.23 -21.83
C ASN A 276 3.12 22.48 -22.19
N THR A 277 2.47 23.53 -22.71
CA THR A 277 3.15 24.75 -23.16
C THR A 277 3.11 25.83 -22.10
N HIS A 278 3.99 26.83 -22.21
CA HIS A 278 3.99 27.99 -21.31
C HIS A 278 2.69 28.82 -21.31
N ASN A 279 1.84 28.65 -22.33
CA ASN A 279 0.54 29.32 -22.44
C ASN A 279 -0.61 28.51 -21.82
N ASP A 280 -0.37 27.23 -21.55
CA ASP A 280 -1.30 26.35 -20.84
C ASP A 280 -1.02 26.39 -19.34
N GLU A 281 -1.77 25.63 -18.54
CA GLU A 281 -1.46 25.38 -17.13
C GLU A 281 -1.37 23.89 -16.79
N MET A 282 -0.77 23.60 -15.63
CA MET A 282 -0.77 22.32 -14.96
C MET A 282 -1.04 22.50 -13.47
N CYS A 283 -1.68 21.50 -12.86
CA CYS A 283 -1.79 21.38 -11.41
C CYS A 283 -1.19 20.04 -11.02
N ASN A 284 0.10 20.02 -10.66
CA ASN A 284 0.76 18.80 -10.22
C ASN A 284 1.36 18.90 -8.83
N LEU A 285 1.17 17.84 -8.05
CA LEU A 285 1.84 17.61 -6.78
C LEU A 285 2.39 16.19 -6.79
N TYR A 286 3.66 16.04 -6.41
CA TYR A 286 4.34 14.77 -6.29
C TYR A 286 4.80 14.62 -4.84
N LEU A 287 4.26 13.64 -4.13
CA LEU A 287 4.55 13.38 -2.73
C LEU A 287 5.37 12.10 -2.61
N MET A 288 6.63 12.23 -2.20
CA MET A 288 7.48 11.10 -1.91
C MET A 288 7.09 10.49 -0.56
N VAL A 289 6.90 9.18 -0.58
CA VAL A 289 6.44 8.36 0.54
C VAL A 289 7.29 7.10 0.67
N TYR A 290 7.31 6.47 1.83
CA TYR A 290 7.89 5.14 2.00
C TYR A 290 7.04 4.25 2.91
N GLY A 291 7.23 2.95 2.77
CA GLY A 291 6.60 1.90 3.57
C GLY A 291 7.20 0.54 3.19
N TRP A 292 6.69 -0.55 3.76
CA TRP A 292 7.16 -1.89 3.38
C TRP A 292 6.80 -2.20 1.91
N HIS A 293 5.55 -1.93 1.54
CA HIS A 293 5.04 -2.02 0.17
C HIS A 293 4.19 -0.79 -0.16
N PRO A 294 4.79 0.37 -0.45
CA PRO A 294 4.02 1.58 -0.72
C PRO A 294 3.14 1.37 -1.96
N ASN A 295 1.83 1.53 -1.80
CA ASN A 295 0.91 1.58 -2.94
C ASN A 295 1.05 2.94 -3.63
N ILE A 296 1.41 2.92 -4.91
CA ILE A 296 1.81 4.09 -5.69
C ILE A 296 0.62 4.48 -6.55
N VAL A 297 0.06 5.65 -6.27
CA VAL A 297 -1.22 6.09 -6.82
C VAL A 297 -1.00 7.33 -7.67
N MET A 298 -1.50 7.29 -8.91
CA MET A 298 -1.76 8.51 -9.67
C MET A 298 -3.20 8.95 -9.40
N CYS A 299 -3.34 10.08 -8.76
CA CYS A 299 -4.61 10.75 -8.51
C CYS A 299 -4.89 11.72 -9.66
N ALA A 300 -5.86 11.40 -10.54
CA ALA A 300 -6.10 12.15 -11.77
C ALA A 300 -7.54 12.70 -11.91
N GLY A 301 -8.28 12.93 -10.82
CA GLY A 301 -9.73 13.17 -10.86
C GLY A 301 -10.58 11.94 -11.27
N MET A 302 -9.92 10.87 -11.72
CA MET A 302 -10.39 9.48 -11.78
C MET A 302 -9.29 8.60 -11.19
N TYR A 303 -9.65 7.49 -10.54
CA TYR A 303 -8.71 6.42 -10.20
C TYR A 303 -8.12 5.85 -11.49
N LEU A 304 -6.94 6.33 -11.88
CA LEU A 304 -6.13 5.69 -12.90
C LEU A 304 -5.07 4.87 -12.16
N VAL A 305 -5.46 3.68 -11.68
CA VAL A 305 -4.49 2.62 -11.42
C VAL A 305 -3.97 2.20 -12.79
N GLY A 306 -2.96 2.89 -13.28
CA GLY A 306 -2.21 2.44 -14.44
C GLY A 306 -1.15 1.45 -13.98
N ASP A 307 -1.03 0.32 -14.67
CA ASP A 307 0.00 -0.73 -14.57
C ASP A 307 1.46 -0.21 -14.74
N LYS A 308 1.63 1.09 -14.82
CA LYS A 308 2.76 1.82 -15.38
C LYS A 308 3.43 2.75 -14.37
N THR A 309 3.01 2.68 -13.11
CA THR A 309 3.53 3.52 -12.02
C THR A 309 4.79 2.85 -11.43
N PRO A 310 5.95 3.52 -11.36
CA PRO A 310 7.20 2.95 -10.86
C PRO A 310 7.03 2.35 -9.48
N GLY A 311 7.34 1.07 -9.31
CA GLY A 311 7.13 0.29 -8.09
C GLY A 311 5.83 -0.54 -8.05
N VAL A 312 4.88 -0.35 -8.99
CA VAL A 312 3.68 -1.19 -9.13
C VAL A 312 4.04 -2.48 -9.86
N MET A 313 3.52 -3.64 -9.43
CA MET A 313 3.53 -4.85 -10.28
C MET A 313 2.39 -4.75 -11.30
N PRO A 314 2.59 -5.12 -12.58
CA PRO A 314 1.61 -4.89 -13.64
C PRO A 314 0.21 -5.39 -13.28
N THR A 315 -0.79 -4.51 -13.42
CA THR A 315 -2.22 -4.84 -13.32
C THR A 315 -2.72 -5.54 -14.58
N GLU A 316 -2.10 -6.68 -14.94
CA GLU A 316 -2.90 -7.68 -15.63
C GLU A 316 -3.93 -8.18 -14.60
N GLY A 317 -5.07 -7.48 -14.54
CA GLY A 317 -6.34 -7.97 -14.04
C GLY A 317 -6.85 -9.10 -14.92
N LYS A 318 -6.02 -10.12 -15.12
CA LYS A 318 -6.46 -11.48 -15.37
C LYS A 318 -6.55 -12.12 -13.99
N PHE A 319 -7.50 -13.03 -13.81
CA PHE A 319 -7.34 -14.04 -12.78
C PHE A 319 -6.11 -14.86 -13.15
N VAL A 320 -4.94 -14.41 -12.70
CA VAL A 320 -3.70 -15.15 -12.79
C VAL A 320 -3.78 -16.13 -11.62
N ALA A 321 -4.04 -17.41 -11.94
CA ALA A 321 -3.72 -18.47 -10.98
C ALA A 321 -2.26 -18.29 -10.61
N ASP A 322 -1.95 -18.31 -9.31
CA ASP A 322 -0.60 -18.02 -8.81
C ASP A 322 0.47 -18.68 -9.71
N PRO A 323 1.33 -17.89 -10.39
CA PRO A 323 2.35 -18.44 -11.28
C PRO A 323 3.47 -19.15 -10.51
N SER A 324 3.47 -19.06 -9.17
CA SER A 324 4.33 -19.80 -8.26
C SER A 324 3.54 -20.88 -7.50
N PRO A 325 3.33 -22.08 -8.08
CA PRO A 325 2.77 -23.23 -7.35
C PRO A 325 3.71 -23.78 -6.25
N PHE A 326 4.75 -23.02 -5.87
CA PHE A 326 5.82 -23.44 -4.96
C PHE A 326 5.58 -23.08 -3.51
N TRP A 327 4.40 -22.58 -3.12
CA TRP A 327 4.03 -22.69 -1.72
C TRP A 327 3.75 -24.17 -1.39
N THR A 328 4.84 -24.91 -1.23
CA THR A 328 4.89 -26.05 -0.33
C THR A 328 5.04 -25.41 1.04
N PRO A 329 4.00 -25.37 1.88
CA PRO A 329 4.18 -24.95 3.26
C PRO A 329 5.39 -25.72 3.81
N PRO A 330 6.36 -25.03 4.46
CA PRO A 330 7.49 -25.73 5.04
C PRO A 330 6.93 -26.88 5.87
N PRO A 331 7.50 -28.11 5.75
CA PRO A 331 7.01 -29.22 6.53
C PRO A 331 7.01 -28.74 7.97
N PRO A 332 5.85 -28.81 8.62
CA PRO A 332 5.65 -28.18 9.89
C PRO A 332 6.81 -28.47 10.84
N GLY A 333 7.44 -27.41 11.39
CA GLY A 333 8.50 -27.59 12.37
C GLY A 333 7.96 -28.45 13.51
N ALA A 334 8.70 -29.52 13.84
CA ALA A 334 8.25 -30.57 14.78
C ALA A 334 7.78 -30.03 16.15
N ASP A 335 8.18 -28.81 16.52
CA ASP A 335 7.84 -28.21 17.81
C ASP A 335 6.58 -27.33 17.80
N VAL A 336 6.03 -26.94 16.63
CA VAL A 336 4.91 -25.97 16.55
C VAL A 336 3.60 -26.62 16.09
N VAL A 337 3.66 -27.69 15.31
CA VAL A 337 2.49 -28.18 14.57
C VAL A 337 1.76 -29.34 15.21
N ASP A 338 2.38 -30.04 16.16
CA ASP A 338 1.64 -30.98 16.99
C ASP A 338 0.72 -30.29 18.01
N SER A 339 0.72 -28.94 18.09
CA SER A 339 -0.08 -28.17 19.07
C SER A 339 -1.17 -27.26 18.48
N LEU A 340 -1.11 -26.93 17.18
CA LEU A 340 -2.08 -26.08 16.49
C LEU A 340 -2.93 -26.93 15.55
N ASN A 341 -4.01 -27.54 16.07
CA ASN A 341 -4.96 -28.38 15.32
C ASN A 341 -5.77 -27.55 14.28
N ASP A 342 -7.10 -27.51 14.36
CA ASP A 342 -8.00 -26.82 13.41
C ASP A 342 -7.74 -25.30 13.39
N VAL A 343 -6.71 -24.82 12.68
CA VAL A 343 -6.49 -23.39 12.39
C VAL A 343 -7.57 -22.93 11.43
N THR A 344 -8.40 -21.98 11.87
CA THR A 344 -9.60 -21.57 11.14
C THR A 344 -9.42 -20.24 10.43
N SER A 345 -8.51 -19.40 10.91
CA SER A 345 -8.29 -18.07 10.36
C SER A 345 -6.93 -17.50 10.72
N VAL A 346 -6.35 -16.77 9.77
CA VAL A 346 -5.18 -15.92 9.97
C VAL A 346 -5.51 -14.52 9.47
N ALA A 347 -5.14 -13.51 10.24
CA ALA A 347 -5.38 -12.11 9.92
C ALA A 347 -4.20 -11.23 10.34
N THR A 348 -4.02 -10.12 9.63
CA THR A 348 -3.00 -9.12 9.95
C THR A 348 -3.66 -7.88 10.56
N SER A 349 -3.00 -7.31 11.56
CA SER A 349 -3.38 -6.01 12.13
C SER A 349 -2.65 -4.87 11.42
N ALA A 350 -3.15 -3.64 11.59
CA ALA A 350 -2.54 -2.44 11.00
C ALA A 350 -1.09 -2.19 11.47
N ASP A 351 -0.72 -2.72 12.64
CA ASP A 351 0.65 -2.68 13.20
C ASP A 351 1.58 -3.78 12.65
N GLY A 352 1.11 -4.59 11.70
CA GLY A 352 1.86 -5.70 11.09
C GLY A 352 1.82 -7.00 11.89
N SER A 353 1.13 -7.05 13.04
CA SER A 353 0.99 -8.28 13.82
C SER A 353 0.14 -9.32 13.12
N ILE A 354 0.52 -10.58 13.25
CA ILE A 354 -0.26 -11.71 12.75
C ILE A 354 -1.09 -12.26 13.90
N TRP A 355 -2.39 -12.46 13.67
CA TRP A 355 -3.29 -13.15 14.58
C TRP A 355 -3.75 -14.44 13.93
N ALA A 356 -3.66 -15.54 14.66
CA ALA A 356 -4.19 -16.83 14.24
C ALA A 356 -5.25 -17.31 15.24
N LEU A 357 -6.34 -17.83 14.70
CA LEU A 357 -7.44 -18.43 15.43
C LEU A 357 -7.47 -19.92 15.08
N TYR A 358 -7.56 -20.75 16.11
CA TYR A 358 -7.66 -22.20 15.98
C TYR A 358 -8.67 -22.73 17.00
N ARG A 359 -8.95 -24.04 17.02
CA ARG A 359 -9.97 -24.62 17.92
C ARG A 359 -9.42 -25.51 19.03
N GLY A 360 -8.09 -25.59 19.20
CA GLY A 360 -7.48 -26.44 20.23
C GLY A 360 -7.94 -27.90 20.14
N SER A 361 -8.58 -28.39 21.19
CA SER A 361 -9.14 -29.73 21.34
C SER A 361 -10.54 -29.88 20.74
N ARG A 362 -11.14 -28.80 20.23
CA ARG A 362 -12.47 -28.80 19.62
C ARG A 362 -12.34 -29.07 18.12
N HIS A 363 -13.05 -30.07 17.63
CA HIS A 363 -13.12 -30.39 16.21
C HIS A 363 -14.52 -30.12 15.67
N TRP A 364 -14.61 -29.47 14.51
CA TRP A 364 -15.90 -29.32 13.82
C TRP A 364 -16.14 -30.52 12.91
N THR A 365 -17.11 -31.35 13.31
CA THR A 365 -17.59 -32.50 12.55
C THR A 365 -19.09 -32.38 12.24
N ASP A 366 -19.62 -33.28 11.43
CA ASP A 366 -21.05 -33.36 11.15
C ASP A 366 -21.90 -33.63 12.41
N ASP A 367 -21.29 -34.13 13.50
CA ASP A 367 -21.95 -34.40 14.77
C ASP A 367 -21.89 -33.21 15.76
N SER A 368 -21.16 -32.14 15.44
CA SER A 368 -20.98 -31.01 16.38
C SER A 368 -22.28 -30.29 16.73
N PHE A 369 -23.27 -30.32 15.84
CA PHE A 369 -24.55 -29.64 16.01
C PHE A 369 -25.73 -30.61 15.84
N ASP A 370 -26.83 -30.33 16.53
CA ASP A 370 -28.09 -31.05 16.32
C ASP A 370 -28.82 -30.59 15.04
N SER A 371 -29.99 -31.18 14.78
CA SER A 371 -30.83 -30.85 13.62
C SER A 371 -31.36 -29.42 13.63
N HIS A 372 -31.32 -28.73 14.78
CA HIS A 372 -31.74 -27.35 14.95
C HIS A 372 -30.56 -26.38 14.95
N ASN A 373 -29.36 -26.86 14.60
CA ASN A 373 -28.11 -26.11 14.64
C ASN A 373 -27.64 -25.70 16.03
N VAL A 374 -28.11 -26.35 17.10
CA VAL A 374 -27.62 -26.13 18.47
C VAL A 374 -26.37 -26.97 18.72
N LEU A 375 -25.35 -26.38 19.34
CA LEU A 375 -24.10 -27.06 19.65
C LEU A 375 -24.32 -28.20 20.67
N LYS A 376 -23.95 -29.44 20.32
CA LYS A 376 -24.18 -30.61 21.19
C LYS A 376 -23.26 -30.66 22.41
N GLN A 377 -22.07 -30.07 22.31
CA GLN A 377 -21.10 -29.94 23.41
C GLN A 377 -21.03 -28.48 23.85
N PRO A 378 -22.00 -27.98 24.64
CA PRO A 378 -22.10 -26.57 25.02
C PRO A 378 -21.15 -26.22 26.18
N THR A 379 -19.88 -26.58 26.05
CA THR A 379 -18.81 -26.17 26.97
C THR A 379 -17.83 -25.28 26.22
N PRO A 380 -17.33 -24.20 26.85
CA PRO A 380 -16.28 -23.40 26.25
C PRO A 380 -15.01 -24.25 26.07
N ILE A 381 -14.16 -23.83 25.14
CA ILE A 381 -12.83 -24.39 24.93
C ILE A 381 -11.93 -23.89 26.07
N PRO A 382 -11.33 -24.76 26.89
CA PRO A 382 -10.58 -24.32 28.06
C PRO A 382 -9.24 -23.69 27.69
N GLU A 383 -8.56 -24.19 26.66
CA GLU A 383 -7.28 -23.64 26.22
C GLU A 383 -7.41 -22.30 25.45
N PRO A 384 -6.37 -21.45 25.50
CA PRO A 384 -6.29 -20.26 24.64
C PRO A 384 -6.29 -20.64 23.16
N VAL A 385 -7.19 -20.05 22.38
CA VAL A 385 -7.45 -20.38 20.97
C VAL A 385 -7.19 -19.23 20.00
N LEU A 386 -6.84 -18.06 20.53
CA LEU A 386 -6.49 -16.88 19.74
C LEU A 386 -5.06 -16.45 20.07
N VAL A 387 -4.16 -16.54 19.10
CA VAL A 387 -2.72 -16.27 19.30
C VAL A 387 -2.23 -15.12 18.45
N ARG A 388 -1.38 -14.26 19.03
CA ARG A 388 -0.59 -13.27 18.31
C ARG A 388 0.76 -13.85 17.99
N LEU A 389 1.17 -13.79 16.73
CA LEU A 389 2.44 -14.28 16.24
C LEU A 389 3.33 -13.10 15.81
N HIS A 390 4.62 -13.21 16.12
CA HIS A 390 5.62 -12.32 15.57
C HIS A 390 5.73 -12.54 14.06
N PRO A 391 5.65 -11.48 13.22
CA PRO A 391 5.59 -11.62 11.76
C PRO A 391 6.80 -12.34 11.17
N ASP A 392 8.02 -12.00 11.62
CA ASP A 392 9.24 -12.57 11.04
C ASP A 392 9.64 -13.95 11.57
N THR A 393 9.29 -14.25 12.82
CA THR A 393 9.80 -15.46 13.52
C THR A 393 8.72 -16.51 13.75
N GLY A 394 7.44 -16.16 13.56
CA GLY A 394 6.30 -17.03 13.88
C GLY A 394 6.12 -17.33 15.37
N ARG A 395 6.94 -16.74 16.26
CA ARG A 395 6.85 -16.98 17.70
C ARG A 395 5.54 -16.44 18.26
N VAL A 396 4.90 -17.22 19.12
CA VAL A 396 3.71 -16.79 19.88
C VAL A 396 4.12 -15.70 20.87
N GLN A 397 3.53 -14.52 20.73
CA GLN A 397 3.73 -13.36 21.59
C GLN A 397 2.63 -13.21 22.63
N ALA A 398 1.42 -13.69 22.31
CA ALA A 398 0.28 -13.72 23.22
C ALA A 398 -0.66 -14.87 22.85
N ALA A 399 -1.36 -15.41 23.84
CA ALA A 399 -2.40 -16.43 23.68
C ALA A 399 -3.58 -16.05 24.57
N LEU A 400 -4.79 -16.00 24.00
CA LEU A 400 -5.99 -15.41 24.60
C LEU A 400 -7.23 -16.29 24.36
N ALA A 401 -8.34 -15.86 24.97
CA ALA A 401 -9.70 -16.38 24.73
C ALA A 401 -9.94 -17.85 25.15
N GLY A 402 -9.16 -18.36 26.10
CA GLY A 402 -9.51 -19.59 26.83
C GLY A 402 -10.75 -19.38 27.70
N ASP A 403 -11.53 -20.43 27.88
CA ASP A 403 -12.83 -20.47 28.59
C ASP A 403 -13.89 -19.50 28.04
N MET A 404 -13.68 -18.96 26.83
CA MET A 404 -14.55 -17.93 26.23
C MET A 404 -15.28 -18.41 24.97
N LEU A 405 -14.55 -19.07 24.06
CA LEU A 405 -15.05 -19.46 22.74
C LEU A 405 -15.53 -20.91 22.75
N TYR A 406 -16.48 -21.25 21.88
CA TYR A 406 -17.12 -22.58 21.84
C TYR A 406 -16.80 -23.32 20.54
N MET A 407 -16.94 -22.62 19.41
CA MET A 407 -16.58 -23.13 18.09
C MET A 407 -16.24 -21.93 17.19
N PRO A 408 -15.04 -21.34 17.36
CA PRO A 408 -14.68 -20.14 16.61
C PRO A 408 -14.45 -20.46 15.13
N HIS A 409 -14.73 -19.47 14.27
CA HIS A 409 -14.61 -19.61 12.81
C HIS A 409 -13.62 -18.61 12.20
N MET A 410 -13.78 -17.31 12.45
CA MET A 410 -12.88 -16.29 11.89
C MET A 410 -12.55 -15.20 12.89
N VAL A 411 -11.31 -14.70 12.83
CA VAL A 411 -10.88 -13.48 13.53
C VAL A 411 -10.60 -12.37 12.52
N THR A 412 -11.03 -11.15 12.86
CA THR A 412 -10.79 -9.92 12.10
C THR A 412 -10.33 -8.82 13.05
N PRO A 413 -9.06 -8.40 13.00
CA PRO A 413 -8.60 -7.19 13.69
C PRO A 413 -9.28 -5.94 13.10
N ASP A 414 -9.64 -4.97 13.95
CA ASP A 414 -10.14 -3.66 13.50
C ASP A 414 -9.03 -2.58 13.49
N ASN A 415 -9.35 -1.41 12.93
CA ASN A 415 -8.42 -0.28 12.80
C ASN A 415 -8.00 0.33 14.16
N TYR A 416 -8.68 -0.03 15.24
CA TYR A 416 -8.39 0.42 16.60
C TYR A 416 -7.62 -0.63 17.41
N GLY A 417 -7.25 -1.75 16.76
CA GLY A 417 -6.52 -2.85 17.36
C GLY A 417 -7.41 -3.86 18.10
N HIS A 418 -8.74 -3.71 18.13
CA HIS A 418 -9.61 -4.73 18.72
C HIS A 418 -9.70 -5.97 17.82
N LEU A 419 -10.08 -7.10 18.40
CA LEU A 419 -10.20 -8.38 17.72
C LEU A 419 -11.66 -8.78 17.64
N TRP A 420 -12.18 -8.96 16.43
CA TRP A 420 -13.55 -9.42 16.22
C TRP A 420 -13.55 -10.90 15.87
N VAL A 421 -14.33 -11.70 16.60
CA VAL A 421 -14.41 -13.14 16.43
C VAL A 421 -15.83 -13.54 16.07
N ALA A 422 -16.00 -14.29 14.98
CA ALA A 422 -17.24 -15.00 14.69
C ALA A 422 -17.19 -16.40 15.30
N ASP A 423 -18.12 -16.72 16.19
CA ASP A 423 -18.22 -18.03 16.84
C ASP A 423 -19.53 -18.72 16.43
N VAL A 424 -19.39 -19.83 15.71
CA VAL A 424 -20.53 -20.55 15.16
C VAL A 424 -21.27 -21.38 16.22
N GLY A 425 -20.58 -21.74 17.32
CA GLY A 425 -21.16 -22.48 18.44
C GLY A 425 -21.97 -21.57 19.34
N LEU A 426 -21.46 -20.36 19.58
CA LEU A 426 -22.19 -19.32 20.30
C LEU A 426 -23.31 -18.69 19.46
N HIS A 427 -23.27 -18.81 18.13
CA HIS A 427 -24.14 -18.03 17.24
C HIS A 427 -23.99 -16.51 17.46
N GLN A 428 -22.76 -16.09 17.74
CA GLN A 428 -22.43 -14.70 18.10
C GLN A 428 -21.23 -14.19 17.32
N VAL A 429 -21.15 -12.87 17.25
CA VAL A 429 -19.90 -12.16 16.96
C VAL A 429 -19.47 -11.39 18.21
N LEU A 430 -18.18 -11.47 18.53
CA LEU A 430 -17.59 -10.91 19.75
C LEU A 430 -16.52 -9.90 19.37
N LYS A 431 -16.52 -8.72 20.01
CA LYS A 431 -15.42 -7.75 19.96
C LYS A 431 -14.60 -7.89 21.23
N LEU A 432 -13.29 -8.10 21.10
CA LEU A 432 -12.35 -8.26 22.19
C LEU A 432 -11.29 -7.15 22.14
N SER A 433 -10.79 -6.72 23.29
CA SER A 433 -9.55 -5.93 23.36
C SER A 433 -8.33 -6.75 22.93
N GLN A 434 -7.19 -6.09 22.69
CA GLN A 434 -5.92 -6.78 22.42
C GLN A 434 -5.46 -7.68 23.58
N GLN A 435 -5.98 -7.45 24.79
CA GLN A 435 -5.71 -8.24 25.99
C GLN A 435 -6.76 -9.33 26.21
N GLY A 436 -7.73 -9.49 25.30
CA GLY A 436 -8.75 -10.55 25.35
C GLY A 436 -10.00 -10.21 26.18
N ALA A 437 -10.12 -9.01 26.75
CA ALA A 437 -11.36 -8.61 27.42
C ALA A 437 -12.52 -8.42 26.44
N LEU A 438 -13.70 -8.96 26.74
CA LEU A 438 -14.91 -8.81 25.94
C LEU A 438 -15.45 -7.37 26.02
N LEU A 439 -15.65 -6.73 24.86
CA LEU A 439 -16.11 -5.35 24.72
C LEU A 439 -17.53 -5.26 24.15
N LEU A 440 -17.91 -6.16 23.24
CA LEU A 440 -19.24 -6.22 22.64
C LEU A 440 -19.55 -7.68 22.25
N ALA A 441 -20.80 -8.08 22.39
CA ALA A 441 -21.32 -9.33 21.86
C ALA A 441 -22.66 -9.07 21.16
N VAL A 442 -22.81 -9.57 19.94
CA VAL A 442 -24.06 -9.51 19.17
C VAL A 442 -24.46 -10.92 18.76
N GLY A 443 -25.74 -11.24 18.87
CA GLY A 443 -26.26 -12.61 18.77
C GLY A 443 -26.74 -13.14 20.13
N THR A 444 -27.37 -14.32 20.13
CA THR A 444 -27.83 -14.98 21.37
C THR A 444 -26.96 -16.20 21.64
N PRO A 445 -26.27 -16.29 22.79
CA PRO A 445 -25.32 -17.36 23.05
C PRO A 445 -26.00 -18.73 22.98
N LEU A 446 -25.38 -19.66 22.25
CA LEU A 446 -25.82 -21.06 22.06
C LEU A 446 -27.21 -21.22 21.40
N LYS A 447 -27.81 -20.13 20.92
CA LYS A 447 -29.15 -20.17 20.34
C LYS A 447 -29.14 -19.63 18.90
N PRO A 448 -29.37 -20.50 17.90
CA PRO A 448 -29.50 -20.05 16.52
C PRO A 448 -30.75 -19.16 16.35
N GLY A 449 -30.63 -18.16 15.49
CA GLY A 449 -31.74 -17.30 15.09
C GLY A 449 -31.51 -16.63 13.74
N ALA A 450 -32.57 -16.03 13.19
CA ALA A 450 -32.57 -15.28 11.93
C ALA A 450 -33.13 -13.86 12.09
N GLY A 451 -33.36 -13.42 13.32
CA GLY A 451 -33.75 -12.05 13.65
C GLY A 451 -32.64 -11.02 13.38
N LYS A 452 -32.94 -9.75 13.63
CA LYS A 452 -32.05 -8.61 13.33
C LYS A 452 -30.74 -8.62 14.12
N ASP A 453 -30.77 -9.20 15.31
CA ASP A 453 -29.70 -9.24 16.31
C ASP A 453 -29.38 -10.68 16.77
N SER A 454 -29.85 -11.68 16.02
CA SER A 454 -29.58 -13.11 16.27
C SER A 454 -29.00 -13.73 15.00
N PHE A 455 -28.02 -14.60 15.14
CA PHE A 455 -27.36 -15.25 14.01
C PHE A 455 -27.55 -16.76 14.04
N CYS A 456 -27.23 -17.42 12.94
CA CYS A 456 -27.12 -18.86 12.90
C CYS A 456 -25.83 -19.24 12.19
N LYS A 457 -24.82 -19.54 13.03
CA LYS A 457 -23.47 -19.91 12.61
C LYS A 457 -22.85 -18.81 11.71
N PRO A 458 -22.57 -17.61 12.25
CA PRO A 458 -21.93 -16.54 11.50
C PRO A 458 -20.49 -16.91 11.11
N THR A 459 -20.04 -16.43 9.95
CA THR A 459 -18.76 -16.83 9.33
C THR A 459 -17.66 -15.78 9.47
N GLN A 460 -18.00 -14.49 9.32
CA GLN A 460 -17.03 -13.39 9.35
C GLN A 460 -17.65 -12.10 9.88
N VAL A 461 -16.82 -11.27 10.53
CA VAL A 461 -17.06 -9.84 10.71
C VAL A 461 -16.13 -9.04 9.78
N ALA A 462 -16.66 -8.04 9.09
CA ALA A 462 -15.88 -7.00 8.42
C ALA A 462 -16.17 -5.66 9.10
N VAL A 463 -15.13 -5.01 9.62
CA VAL A 463 -15.26 -3.80 10.44
C VAL A 463 -14.89 -2.59 9.59
N LEU A 464 -15.72 -1.55 9.67
CA LEU A 464 -15.53 -0.27 9.00
C LEU A 464 -14.76 0.68 9.89
N ARG A 465 -14.30 1.77 9.29
CA ARG A 465 -13.53 2.84 9.94
C ARG A 465 -14.30 3.51 11.07
N ASP A 466 -15.55 3.87 10.83
CA ASP A 466 -16.41 4.49 11.85
C ASP A 466 -16.75 3.54 13.02
N GLY A 467 -16.27 2.29 12.99
CA GLY A 467 -16.51 1.24 13.96
C GLY A 467 -17.80 0.45 13.71
N SER A 468 -18.62 0.89 12.75
CA SER A 468 -19.74 0.08 12.25
C SER A 468 -19.19 -1.19 11.57
N PHE A 469 -20.02 -2.21 11.43
CA PHE A 469 -19.52 -3.50 10.96
C PHE A 469 -20.59 -4.31 10.23
N LEU A 470 -20.12 -5.24 9.41
CA LEU A 470 -20.95 -6.21 8.71
C LEU A 470 -20.65 -7.62 9.24
N VAL A 471 -21.71 -8.40 9.39
CA VAL A 471 -21.65 -9.82 9.76
C VAL A 471 -22.11 -10.65 8.58
N ALA A 472 -21.31 -11.64 8.22
CA ALA A 472 -21.72 -12.70 7.31
C ALA A 472 -22.43 -13.80 8.12
N ASP A 473 -23.74 -13.87 8.00
CA ASP A 473 -24.58 -14.85 8.68
C ASP A 473 -24.86 -16.02 7.72
N GLY A 474 -23.79 -16.76 7.46
CA GLY A 474 -23.64 -17.54 6.23
C GLY A 474 -24.23 -18.94 6.24
N TYR A 475 -23.99 -19.72 7.29
CA TYR A 475 -24.25 -21.17 7.25
C TYR A 475 -25.74 -21.52 7.22
N CYS A 476 -26.59 -20.77 7.94
CA CYS A 476 -28.04 -21.02 7.92
C CYS A 476 -28.83 -19.93 7.18
N ASN A 477 -28.46 -18.66 7.34
CA ASN A 477 -29.33 -17.55 6.96
C ASN A 477 -29.00 -16.92 5.60
N SER A 478 -27.86 -17.28 4.98
CA SER A 478 -27.45 -16.79 3.64
C SER A 478 -27.62 -15.28 3.51
N ARG A 479 -27.11 -14.48 4.46
CA ARG A 479 -27.26 -13.01 4.46
C ARG A 479 -26.03 -12.28 4.96
N ILE A 480 -25.96 -10.99 4.65
CA ILE A 480 -25.09 -10.02 5.33
C ILE A 480 -25.95 -9.07 6.16
N VAL A 481 -25.49 -8.73 7.35
CA VAL A 481 -26.19 -7.80 8.26
C VAL A 481 -25.23 -6.71 8.69
N LYS A 482 -25.63 -5.45 8.57
CA LYS A 482 -24.85 -4.26 8.95
C LYS A 482 -25.36 -3.71 10.27
N PHE A 483 -24.42 -3.37 11.15
CA PHE A 483 -24.64 -2.81 12.48
C PHE A 483 -23.86 -1.51 12.66
N ASP A 484 -24.33 -0.62 13.53
CA ASP A 484 -23.50 0.48 14.01
C ASP A 484 -22.44 -0.02 15.01
N LYS A 485 -21.55 0.88 15.46
CA LYS A 485 -20.43 0.53 16.34
C LYS A 485 -20.86 0.06 17.73
N GLU A 486 -22.10 0.35 18.14
CA GLU A 486 -22.72 -0.13 19.37
C GLU A 486 -23.45 -1.48 19.20
N GLY A 487 -23.51 -2.02 17.98
CA GLY A 487 -24.16 -3.30 17.69
C GLY A 487 -25.66 -3.21 17.43
N LYS A 488 -26.20 -2.02 17.13
CA LYS A 488 -27.59 -1.85 16.71
C LYS A 488 -27.72 -2.13 15.22
N TYR A 489 -28.74 -2.89 14.86
CA TYR A 489 -29.07 -3.22 13.48
C TYR A 489 -29.31 -1.97 12.62
N LEU A 490 -28.70 -1.94 11.43
CA LEU A 490 -28.88 -0.89 10.42
C LEU A 490 -29.60 -1.41 9.17
N ALA A 491 -29.05 -2.46 8.53
CA ALA A 491 -29.55 -2.98 7.26
C ALA A 491 -29.13 -4.45 7.06
N GLU A 492 -29.76 -5.15 6.13
CA GLU A 492 -29.33 -6.48 5.70
C GLU A 492 -29.56 -6.68 4.20
N ALA A 493 -28.81 -7.62 3.61
CA ALA A 493 -29.08 -8.13 2.27
C ALA A 493 -29.04 -9.66 2.30
N ALA A 494 -30.11 -10.28 1.79
CA ALA A 494 -30.27 -11.72 1.74
C ALA A 494 -29.89 -12.28 0.36
N PHE A 495 -29.39 -13.51 0.36
CA PHE A 495 -29.00 -14.26 -0.83
C PHE A 495 -29.98 -15.43 -1.03
N LYS A 496 -29.91 -16.08 -2.19
CA LYS A 496 -30.71 -17.29 -2.43
C LYS A 496 -30.29 -18.39 -1.44
N ASN A 497 -31.27 -19.10 -0.87
CA ASN A 497 -31.04 -20.18 0.08
C ASN A 497 -30.03 -21.21 -0.45
N GLY A 498 -29.16 -21.69 0.46
CA GLY A 498 -28.10 -22.67 0.14
C GLY A 498 -26.79 -22.05 -0.34
N GLN A 499 -26.61 -20.74 -0.17
CA GLN A 499 -25.37 -20.02 -0.46
C GLN A 499 -24.70 -19.62 0.86
N VAL A 500 -23.62 -20.31 1.26
CA VAL A 500 -22.90 -19.91 2.48
C VAL A 500 -22.15 -18.63 2.18
N VAL A 501 -22.67 -17.53 2.71
CA VAL A 501 -21.98 -16.25 2.75
C VAL A 501 -20.77 -16.40 3.68
N HIS A 502 -19.59 -16.60 3.11
CA HIS A 502 -18.44 -17.09 3.87
C HIS A 502 -17.41 -16.01 4.19
N SER A 503 -17.20 -15.07 3.26
CA SER A 503 -16.22 -14.01 3.42
C SER A 503 -16.72 -12.67 2.93
N LEU A 504 -16.30 -11.63 3.65
CA LEU A 504 -16.56 -10.21 3.42
C LEU A 504 -15.23 -9.47 3.24
N LEU A 505 -15.17 -8.61 2.24
CA LEU A 505 -14.07 -7.66 2.03
C LEU A 505 -14.65 -6.27 1.78
N VAL A 506 -14.27 -5.29 2.58
CA VAL A 506 -14.76 -3.91 2.48
C VAL A 506 -13.75 -3.03 1.73
N ASP A 507 -14.24 -2.17 0.84
CA ASP A 507 -13.50 -1.08 0.20
C ASP A 507 -14.29 0.22 0.39
N GLU A 508 -14.03 0.87 1.51
CA GLU A 508 -14.73 2.10 1.92
C GLU A 508 -14.44 3.28 0.99
N CYS A 509 -13.27 3.30 0.35
CA CYS A 509 -12.91 4.34 -0.63
C CYS A 509 -13.78 4.27 -1.89
N GLN A 510 -14.30 3.09 -2.25
CA GLN A 510 -15.21 2.88 -3.39
C GLN A 510 -16.68 2.75 -2.97
N ASP A 511 -17.00 2.84 -1.68
CA ASP A 511 -18.32 2.52 -1.14
C ASP A 511 -18.77 1.09 -1.54
N LEU A 512 -17.87 0.10 -1.42
CA LEU A 512 -18.14 -1.29 -1.80
C LEU A 512 -17.88 -2.30 -0.67
N VAL A 513 -18.65 -3.38 -0.68
CA VAL A 513 -18.36 -4.63 0.04
C VAL A 513 -18.46 -5.81 -0.93
N TYR A 514 -17.42 -6.62 -0.98
CA TYR A 514 -17.38 -7.89 -1.70
C TYR A 514 -17.78 -9.04 -0.78
N VAL A 515 -18.63 -9.91 -1.29
CA VAL A 515 -19.26 -11.00 -0.55
C VAL A 515 -19.10 -12.30 -1.32
N VAL A 516 -18.54 -13.30 -0.65
CA VAL A 516 -18.34 -14.64 -1.21
C VAL A 516 -19.50 -15.54 -0.85
N SER A 517 -20.04 -16.22 -1.85
CA SER A 517 -20.85 -17.43 -1.65
C SER A 517 -19.98 -18.66 -1.93
N ARG A 518 -19.53 -19.35 -0.88
CA ARG A 518 -18.45 -20.35 -0.96
C ARG A 518 -18.76 -21.50 -1.92
N GLU A 519 -19.92 -22.13 -1.77
CA GLU A 519 -20.27 -23.38 -2.47
C GLU A 519 -20.53 -23.18 -3.96
N ASN A 520 -20.89 -21.98 -4.38
CA ASN A 520 -21.16 -21.69 -5.79
C ASN A 520 -20.06 -20.85 -6.45
N GLY A 521 -18.93 -20.61 -5.78
CA GLY A 521 -17.78 -19.89 -6.33
C GLY A 521 -18.10 -18.46 -6.80
N MET A 522 -19.17 -17.84 -6.31
CA MET A 522 -19.57 -16.50 -6.74
C MET A 522 -19.04 -15.44 -5.78
N VAL A 523 -18.47 -14.38 -6.34
CA VAL A 523 -18.18 -13.13 -5.63
C VAL A 523 -19.20 -12.10 -6.09
N ARG A 524 -19.81 -11.38 -5.15
CA ARG A 524 -20.75 -10.28 -5.43
C ARG A 524 -20.27 -9.02 -4.75
N SER A 525 -20.46 -7.87 -5.37
CA SER A 525 -20.21 -6.57 -4.75
C SER A 525 -21.53 -5.89 -4.45
N PHE A 526 -21.59 -5.23 -3.32
CA PHE A 526 -22.71 -4.41 -2.88
C PHE A 526 -22.20 -3.01 -2.57
N ARG A 527 -23.04 -2.01 -2.78
CA ARG A 527 -22.78 -0.66 -2.28
C ARG A 527 -22.78 -0.71 -0.76
N LEU A 528 -21.72 -0.25 -0.11
CA LEU A 528 -21.54 -0.37 1.34
C LEU A 528 -22.56 0.48 2.13
N SER A 529 -22.94 1.63 1.59
CA SER A 529 -23.92 2.54 2.17
C SER A 529 -25.35 2.00 2.15
N THR A 530 -25.76 1.30 1.09
CA THR A 530 -27.16 0.86 0.87
C THR A 530 -27.38 -0.64 0.86
N LEU A 531 -26.29 -1.44 0.81
CA LEU A 531 -26.30 -2.88 0.54
C LEU A 531 -27.02 -3.26 -0.76
N GLN A 532 -27.03 -2.38 -1.76
CA GLN A 532 -27.55 -2.68 -3.09
C GLN A 532 -26.50 -3.43 -3.92
N GLU A 533 -26.86 -4.57 -4.50
CA GLU A 533 -25.96 -5.34 -5.39
C GLU A 533 -25.51 -4.50 -6.59
N GLN A 534 -24.22 -4.56 -6.91
CA GLN A 534 -23.60 -3.81 -8.01
C GLN A 534 -23.14 -4.75 -9.13
N ARG A 535 -22.34 -5.78 -8.79
CA ARG A 535 -21.72 -6.66 -9.77
C ARG A 535 -21.46 -8.06 -9.22
N VAL A 536 -21.46 -9.05 -10.12
CA VAL A 536 -21.18 -10.47 -9.83
C VAL A 536 -20.01 -10.96 -10.67
N TRP A 537 -19.16 -11.79 -10.07
CA TRP A 537 -18.06 -12.53 -10.71
C TRP A 537 -18.22 -14.03 -10.45
N ASP A 538 -18.06 -14.84 -11.49
CA ASP A 538 -18.10 -16.31 -11.42
C ASP A 538 -16.68 -16.88 -11.38
N LEU A 539 -16.30 -17.46 -10.24
CA LEU A 539 -15.01 -18.12 -10.01
C LEU A 539 -15.14 -19.64 -9.91
N LYS A 540 -16.29 -20.24 -10.26
CA LYS A 540 -16.53 -21.70 -10.10
C LYS A 540 -15.46 -22.57 -10.74
N LYS A 541 -14.86 -22.13 -11.85
CA LYS A 541 -13.78 -22.86 -12.53
C LYS A 541 -12.51 -23.03 -11.68
N TYR A 542 -12.36 -22.25 -10.61
CA TYR A 542 -11.26 -22.31 -9.64
C TYR A 542 -11.67 -23.04 -8.34
N GLY A 543 -12.91 -23.53 -8.26
CA GLY A 543 -13.44 -24.24 -7.12
C GLY A 543 -14.26 -23.37 -6.16
N ARG A 544 -14.34 -23.81 -4.90
CA ARG A 544 -14.99 -23.05 -3.83
C ARG A 544 -14.10 -21.87 -3.45
N VAL A 545 -14.71 -20.70 -3.23
CA VAL A 545 -13.97 -19.52 -2.78
C VAL A 545 -14.09 -19.42 -1.26
N TRP A 546 -12.97 -19.43 -0.56
CA TRP A 546 -12.92 -19.54 0.90
C TRP A 546 -12.62 -18.21 1.58
N SER A 547 -11.87 -17.32 0.95
CA SER A 547 -11.53 -16.03 1.54
C SER A 547 -11.29 -14.97 0.47
N LEU A 548 -11.61 -13.73 0.80
CA LEU A 548 -11.17 -12.54 0.07
C LEU A 548 -10.22 -11.72 0.92
N ARG A 549 -9.21 -11.13 0.27
CA ARG A 549 -8.32 -10.14 0.86
C ARG A 549 -8.03 -9.02 -0.12
N MET A 550 -7.85 -7.81 0.41
CA MET A 550 -7.25 -6.74 -0.38
C MET A 550 -5.79 -7.11 -0.61
N GLY A 551 -5.41 -7.22 -1.87
CA GLY A 551 -4.03 -7.38 -2.30
C GLY A 551 -3.35 -6.02 -2.50
N PRO A 552 -2.08 -6.04 -2.92
CA PRO A 552 -1.38 -4.84 -3.37
C PRO A 552 -2.15 -4.12 -4.48
N TYR A 553 -1.98 -2.81 -4.60
CA TYR A 553 -2.50 -2.00 -5.71
C TYR A 553 -4.03 -2.06 -5.91
N SER A 554 -4.79 -2.13 -4.81
CA SER A 554 -6.26 -2.24 -4.83
C SER A 554 -6.78 -3.48 -5.58
N THR A 555 -5.98 -4.54 -5.69
CA THR A 555 -6.42 -5.83 -6.23
C THR A 555 -7.23 -6.58 -5.19
N VAL A 556 -8.23 -7.35 -5.61
CA VAL A 556 -8.94 -8.28 -4.73
C VAL A 556 -8.41 -9.68 -4.98
N LEU A 557 -7.80 -10.27 -3.95
CA LEU A 557 -7.32 -11.64 -3.97
C LEU A 557 -8.43 -12.57 -3.48
N ALA A 558 -8.66 -13.65 -4.21
CA ALA A 558 -9.60 -14.71 -3.84
C ALA A 558 -8.84 -16.02 -3.64
N LEU A 559 -8.93 -16.59 -2.44
CA LEU A 559 -8.40 -17.91 -2.15
C LEU A 559 -9.46 -18.96 -2.51
N ALA A 560 -9.16 -19.81 -3.49
CA ALA A 560 -10.10 -20.79 -4.03
C ALA A 560 -9.45 -22.17 -4.22
N TRP A 561 -10.18 -23.23 -3.88
CA TRP A 561 -9.82 -24.62 -4.15
C TRP A 561 -11.05 -25.54 -4.07
N GLU A 562 -10.98 -26.74 -4.64
CA GLU A 562 -12.02 -27.77 -4.49
C GLU A 562 -11.76 -28.71 -3.32
N VAL A 563 -12.83 -29.17 -2.67
CA VAL A 563 -12.72 -30.12 -1.57
C VAL A 563 -12.28 -31.48 -2.11
N GLY A 564 -11.07 -31.91 -1.75
CA GLY A 564 -10.47 -33.19 -2.16
C GLY A 564 -9.25 -33.09 -3.09
N GLN A 565 -8.77 -31.87 -3.37
CA GLN A 565 -7.46 -31.61 -3.97
C GLN A 565 -6.38 -31.36 -2.90
#